data_AF-A0A1J5WE45-F1
#
_entry.id   AF-A0A1J5WE45-F1
#
_cell.length_a   1.000
_cell.length_b   1.000
_cell.length_c   1.000
_cell.angle_alpha   90.00
_cell.angle_beta   90.00
_cell.angle_gamma   90.00
#
_symmetry.space_group_name_H-M   'P 1'
#
loop_
_entity.id
_entity.type
_entity.pdbx_description
1 polymer ?
#
loop_
_entity_poly.entity_id
_entity_poly.type
_entity_poly.pdbx_seq_one_letter_code
_entity_poly.pdbx_strand_id
1 'polypeptide(L)'
;MVVQGEEVLAAESYTYLGIELDEKLSRKRMGKARKKKGLGVLAMLEKSLRRTAIPLEYRALVVRGIAMPAMKYGAEAYGSTAMITGEIQKVANIALKIISGNGCSLTAVRRDLNIPPIQATAAGAQSRALTKFPTLRTEVARILNCGRTNTRCWLGKTRGETKKRRSRDEAWRLLEDKEKSKAWKRYKEKNFEKTSKLFRNLTALESTLQKGWKAVLQIRTGHLWTCERAARRGVADENLLTVCPCCEK
;
A
#
# COMPACT_ATOMS: atom_id res chain seq x y z
N MET A 1 16.68 27.62 24.32
CA MET A 1 17.48 27.72 23.07
C MET A 1 16.89 28.87 22.27
N VAL A 2 17.69 29.88 21.92
CA VAL A 2 17.20 31.04 21.16
C VAL A 2 17.44 30.76 19.67
N VAL A 3 16.39 30.79 18.86
CA VAL A 3 16.49 30.67 17.39
C VAL A 3 15.89 31.94 16.81
N GLN A 4 16.66 32.66 16.01
CA GLN A 4 16.25 33.95 15.41
C GLN A 4 15.81 35.02 16.42
N GLY A 5 16.36 35.00 17.64
CA GLY A 5 16.07 36.01 18.67
C GLY A 5 14.86 35.70 19.56
N GLU A 6 14.11 34.63 19.29
CA GLU A 6 13.01 34.17 20.14
C GLU A 6 13.39 32.93 20.96
N GLU A 7 12.90 32.85 22.20
CA GLU A 7 13.01 31.64 23.00
C GLU A 7 12.15 30.53 22.41
N VAL A 8 12.81 29.47 21.92
CA VAL A 8 12.11 28.26 21.50
C VAL A 8 11.58 27.57 22.75
N LEU A 9 10.26 27.59 22.92
CA LEU A 9 9.56 26.85 23.97
C LEU A 9 9.92 25.36 23.89
N ALA A 10 10.36 24.80 25.01
CA ALA A 10 10.65 23.38 25.12
C ALA A 10 9.35 22.57 25.09
N ALA A 11 8.87 22.24 23.89
CA ALA A 11 7.73 21.36 23.68
C ALA A 11 8.17 19.89 23.61
N GLU A 12 7.39 18.98 24.19
CA GLU A 12 7.66 17.52 24.15
C GLU A 12 7.66 16.93 22.73
N SER A 13 6.98 17.60 21.79
CA SER A 13 6.93 17.22 20.38
C SER A 13 6.75 18.44 19.48
N TYR A 14 7.37 18.40 18.30
CA TYR A 14 7.31 19.45 17.30
C TYR A 14 6.90 18.87 15.94
N THR A 15 6.04 19.56 15.20
CA THR A 15 5.68 19.16 13.84
C THR A 15 6.47 19.97 12.83
N TYR A 16 7.50 19.36 12.26
CA TYR A 16 8.32 19.99 11.21
C TYR A 16 8.00 19.43 9.84
N LEU A 17 7.65 20.30 8.88
CA LEU A 17 7.22 19.91 7.53
C LEU A 17 6.13 18.82 7.56
N GLY A 18 5.26 18.90 8.56
CA GLY A 18 4.19 17.94 8.78
C GLY A 18 4.61 16.61 9.40
N ILE A 19 5.89 16.34 9.69
CA ILE A 19 6.40 15.16 10.42
C ILE A 19 6.46 15.49 11.91
N GLU A 20 5.85 14.64 12.73
CA GLU A 20 5.88 14.75 14.19
C GLU A 20 7.20 14.21 14.73
N LEU A 21 8.00 15.09 15.34
CA LEU A 21 9.28 14.81 15.95
C LEU A 21 9.12 14.93 17.46
N ASP A 22 9.28 13.83 18.19
CA ASP A 22 9.45 13.82 19.64
C ASP A 22 10.93 13.95 20.00
N GLU A 23 11.23 14.23 21.27
CA GLU A 23 12.60 14.33 21.81
C GLU A 23 13.48 13.13 21.43
N LYS A 24 12.89 11.93 21.37
CA LYS A 24 13.59 10.67 21.06
C LYS A 24 13.65 10.33 19.57
N LEU A 25 13.07 11.17 18.69
CA LEU A 25 12.93 10.92 17.25
C LEU A 25 12.38 9.52 16.93
N SER A 26 11.34 9.13 17.68
CA SER A 26 10.66 7.85 17.60
C SER A 26 9.93 7.69 16.27
N ARG A 27 10.51 6.82 15.43
CA ARG A 27 9.92 6.41 14.15
C ARG A 27 8.52 5.79 14.31
N LYS A 28 8.23 5.18 15.48
CA LYS A 28 6.91 4.63 15.80
C LYS A 28 5.87 5.74 15.98
N ARG A 29 6.22 6.85 16.65
CA ARG A 29 5.35 8.02 16.78
C ARG A 29 5.09 8.66 15.42
N MET A 30 6.14 8.86 14.61
CA MET A 30 6.01 9.34 13.22
C MET A 30 5.01 8.49 12.40
N GLY A 31 5.12 7.16 12.48
CA GLY A 31 4.19 6.25 11.81
C GLY A 31 2.75 6.34 12.35
N LYS A 32 2.57 6.52 13.66
CA LYS A 32 1.24 6.71 14.29
C LYS A 32 0.59 8.02 13.83
N ALA A 33 1.36 9.10 13.72
CA ALA A 33 0.89 10.37 13.17
C ALA A 33 0.41 10.21 11.72
N ARG A 34 1.16 9.46 10.90
CA ARG A 34 0.76 9.15 9.51
C ARG A 34 -0.46 8.28 9.41
N LYS A 35 -0.63 7.30 10.32
CA LYS A 35 -1.87 6.53 10.44
C LYS A 35 -3.07 7.45 10.68
N LYS A 36 -2.97 8.40 11.62
CA LYS A 36 -4.04 9.37 11.92
C LYS A 36 -4.38 10.23 10.70
N LYS A 37 -3.38 10.77 10.00
CA LYS A 37 -3.60 11.53 8.75
C LYS A 37 -4.22 10.67 7.65
N GLY A 38 -3.75 9.44 7.49
CA GLY A 38 -4.30 8.48 6.52
C GLY A 38 -5.77 8.15 6.77
N LEU A 39 -6.17 8.02 8.04
CA LEU A 39 -7.58 7.82 8.41
C LEU A 39 -8.43 9.04 8.05
N GLY A 40 -7.96 10.26 8.34
CA GLY A 40 -8.66 11.48 7.96
C GLY A 40 -8.86 11.61 6.45
N VAL A 41 -7.80 11.34 5.66
CA VAL A 41 -7.90 11.32 4.19
C VAL A 41 -8.85 10.25 3.70
N LEU A 42 -8.83 9.05 4.30
CA LEU A 42 -9.73 7.99 3.90
C LEU A 42 -11.20 8.33 4.18
N ALA A 43 -11.50 8.95 5.33
CA ALA A 43 -12.84 9.39 5.68
C ALA A 43 -13.38 10.42 4.65
N MET A 44 -12.55 11.37 4.21
CA MET A 44 -12.92 12.32 3.15
C MET A 44 -13.19 11.62 1.80
N LEU A 45 -12.41 10.59 1.47
CA LEU A 45 -12.51 9.88 0.18
C LEU A 45 -13.56 8.76 0.18
N GLU A 46 -14.10 8.38 1.33
CA GLU A 46 -14.92 7.18 1.51
C GLU A 46 -16.13 7.15 0.57
N LYS A 47 -16.87 8.26 0.47
CA LYS A 47 -18.03 8.38 -0.42
C LYS A 47 -17.66 8.11 -1.88
N SER A 48 -16.54 8.68 -2.35
CA SER A 48 -16.04 8.50 -3.71
C SER A 48 -15.56 7.07 -3.96
N LEU A 49 -14.90 6.44 -2.99
CA LEU A 49 -14.43 5.06 -3.12
C LEU A 49 -15.57 4.02 -3.10
N ARG A 50 -16.67 4.31 -2.39
CA ARG A 50 -17.86 3.44 -2.33
C ARG A 50 -18.74 3.57 -3.56
N ARG A 51 -18.80 4.75 -4.19
CA ARG A 51 -19.73 5.04 -5.28
C ARG A 51 -19.43 4.18 -6.50
N THR A 52 -20.39 3.34 -6.91
CA THR A 52 -20.26 2.46 -8.08
C THR A 52 -20.38 3.20 -9.40
N ALA A 53 -20.85 4.45 -9.41
CA ALA A 53 -20.85 5.27 -10.62
C ALA A 53 -19.43 5.66 -11.07
N ILE A 54 -18.44 5.57 -10.17
CA ILE A 54 -17.05 5.91 -10.50
C ILE A 54 -16.31 4.64 -10.96
N PRO A 55 -15.65 4.68 -12.13
CA PRO A 55 -14.81 3.61 -12.63
C PRO A 55 -13.89 2.99 -11.58
N LEU A 56 -13.79 1.66 -11.58
CA LEU A 56 -12.94 0.92 -10.64
C LEU A 56 -11.49 1.42 -10.68
N GLU A 57 -10.93 1.62 -11.88
CA GLU A 57 -9.57 2.15 -12.03
C GLU A 57 -9.45 3.59 -11.53
N TYR A 58 -10.49 4.43 -11.64
CA TYR A 58 -10.46 5.79 -11.10
C TYR A 58 -10.48 5.78 -9.57
N ARG A 59 -11.23 4.87 -8.95
CA ARG A 59 -11.18 4.66 -7.50
C ARG A 59 -9.80 4.16 -7.07
N ALA A 60 -9.18 3.27 -7.84
CA ALA A 60 -7.80 2.85 -7.60
C ALA A 60 -6.81 4.02 -7.77
N LEU A 61 -6.98 4.87 -8.77
CA LEU A 61 -6.17 6.08 -8.99
C LEU A 61 -6.28 7.05 -7.82
N VAL A 62 -7.47 7.28 -7.28
CA VAL A 62 -7.67 8.11 -6.08
C VAL A 62 -6.87 7.56 -4.90
N VAL A 63 -6.88 6.24 -4.69
CA VAL A 63 -6.04 5.62 -3.65
C VAL A 63 -4.55 5.80 -3.94
N ARG A 64 -4.10 5.55 -5.18
CA ARG A 64 -2.67 5.65 -5.55
C ARG A 64 -2.15 7.09 -5.52
N GLY A 65 -2.97 8.05 -5.93
CA GLY A 65 -2.58 9.45 -6.13
C GLY A 65 -2.82 10.34 -4.93
N ILE A 66 -3.79 10.01 -4.05
CA ILE A 66 -4.16 10.87 -2.91
C ILE A 66 -3.90 10.16 -1.59
N ALA A 67 -4.51 9.00 -1.38
CA ALA A 67 -4.45 8.31 -0.08
C ALA A 67 -3.05 7.76 0.23
N MET A 68 -2.42 7.09 -0.74
CA MET A 68 -1.09 6.49 -0.58
C MET A 68 0.00 7.54 -0.29
N PRO A 69 0.09 8.68 -1.01
CA PRO A 69 1.04 9.73 -0.67
C PRO A 69 0.85 10.31 0.73
N ALA A 70 -0.39 10.54 1.17
CA ALA A 70 -0.67 11.06 2.51
C ALA A 70 -0.16 10.12 3.63
N MET A 71 -0.30 8.81 3.41
CA MET A 71 0.19 7.77 4.33
C MET A 71 1.71 7.58 4.28
N LYS A 72 2.32 7.74 3.09
CA LYS A 72 3.74 7.51 2.83
C LYS A 72 4.63 8.72 3.13
N TYR A 73 4.06 9.92 3.23
CA TYR A 73 4.84 11.14 3.42
C TYR A 73 5.80 11.01 4.63
N GLY A 74 7.08 11.30 4.42
CA GLY A 74 8.13 11.20 5.45
C GLY A 74 8.65 9.77 5.68
N ALA A 75 8.33 8.81 4.80
CA ALA A 75 8.87 7.45 4.85
C ALA A 75 10.40 7.39 4.79
N GLU A 76 11.02 8.40 4.20
CA GLU A 76 12.47 8.59 4.22
C GLU A 76 13.00 8.68 5.65
N ALA A 77 12.25 9.31 6.57
CA ALA A 77 12.63 9.51 7.97
C ALA A 77 12.26 8.31 8.87
N TYR A 78 11.01 7.84 8.82
CA TYR A 78 10.55 6.76 9.71
C TYR A 78 10.89 5.34 9.20
N GLY A 79 11.15 5.19 7.90
CA GLY A 79 11.65 3.97 7.28
C GLY A 79 10.63 2.92 6.85
N SER A 80 11.14 1.77 6.38
CA SER A 80 10.35 0.70 5.73
C SER A 80 10.20 -0.57 6.58
N THR A 81 10.43 -0.46 7.89
CA THR A 81 10.30 -1.58 8.81
C THR A 81 8.83 -1.97 9.02
N ALA A 82 8.54 -3.28 8.96
CA ALA A 82 7.19 -3.83 9.05
C ALA A 82 6.43 -3.41 10.33
N MET A 83 7.14 -3.23 11.45
CA MET A 83 6.58 -2.74 12.70
C MET A 83 5.91 -1.35 12.56
N ILE A 84 6.49 -0.47 11.74
CA ILE A 84 5.99 0.89 11.54
C ILE A 84 4.98 0.91 10.40
N THR A 85 5.36 0.34 9.25
CA THR A 85 4.53 0.36 8.05
C THR A 85 3.29 -0.53 8.18
N GLY A 86 3.30 -1.52 9.07
CA GLY A 86 2.16 -2.42 9.29
C GLY A 86 0.92 -1.70 9.80
N GLU A 87 1.08 -0.77 10.74
CA GLU A 87 -0.03 0.04 11.27
C GLU A 87 -0.62 0.97 10.22
N ILE A 88 0.21 1.55 9.36
CA ILE A 88 -0.21 2.40 8.24
C ILE A 88 -0.87 1.53 7.15
N GLN A 89 -0.33 0.34 6.90
CA GLN A 89 -0.87 -0.62 5.93
C GLN A 89 -2.29 -1.06 6.29
N LYS A 90 -2.65 -1.12 7.59
CA LYS A 90 -4.04 -1.38 8.02
C LYS A 90 -5.00 -0.34 7.43
N VAL A 91 -4.62 0.94 7.38
CA VAL A 91 -5.45 2.01 6.79
C VAL A 91 -5.59 1.83 5.27
N ALA A 92 -4.47 1.56 4.58
CA ALA A 92 -4.50 1.25 3.15
C ALA A 92 -5.37 0.01 2.85
N ASN A 93 -5.37 -0.98 3.74
CA ASN A 93 -6.22 -2.17 3.61
C ASN A 93 -7.71 -1.84 3.74
N ILE A 94 -8.10 -0.86 4.55
CA ILE A 94 -9.49 -0.39 4.63
C ILE A 94 -9.90 0.20 3.27
N ALA A 95 -9.06 1.04 2.66
CA ALA A 95 -9.32 1.61 1.34
C ALA A 95 -9.51 0.51 0.27
N LEU A 96 -8.63 -0.50 0.26
CA LEU A 96 -8.76 -1.65 -0.64
C LEU A 96 -10.06 -2.41 -0.42
N LYS A 97 -10.45 -2.67 0.83
CA LYS A 97 -11.71 -3.34 1.17
C LYS A 97 -12.95 -2.55 0.75
N ILE A 98 -12.91 -1.22 0.82
CA ILE A 98 -14.01 -0.37 0.33
C ILE A 98 -14.22 -0.60 -1.18
N ILE A 99 -13.13 -0.72 -1.94
CA ILE A 99 -13.16 -0.91 -3.39
C ILE A 99 -13.55 -2.34 -3.76
N SER A 100 -12.85 -3.34 -3.22
CA SER A 100 -13.00 -4.75 -3.58
C SER A 100 -14.16 -5.46 -2.86
N GLY A 101 -14.59 -4.95 -1.71
CA GLY A 101 -15.41 -5.71 -0.77
C GLY A 101 -14.60 -6.70 0.07
N ASN A 102 -15.29 -7.42 0.94
CA ASN A 102 -14.70 -8.42 1.83
C ASN A 102 -14.33 -9.71 1.07
N GLY A 103 -13.59 -10.63 1.71
CA GLY A 103 -13.30 -11.98 1.20
C GLY A 103 -12.33 -12.08 0.01
N CYS A 104 -11.77 -10.96 -0.45
CA CYS A 104 -10.69 -10.94 -1.47
C CYS A 104 -9.31 -11.06 -0.82
N SER A 105 -8.35 -11.67 -1.52
CA SER A 105 -6.93 -11.55 -1.16
C SER A 105 -6.46 -10.13 -1.44
N LEU A 106 -6.14 -9.38 -0.39
CA LEU A 106 -5.65 -8.00 -0.53
C LEU A 106 -4.33 -7.92 -1.31
N THR A 107 -3.52 -8.98 -1.26
CA THR A 107 -2.28 -9.08 -2.04
C THR A 107 -2.59 -9.19 -3.53
N ALA A 108 -3.59 -10.00 -3.90
CA ALA A 108 -4.10 -10.07 -5.28
C ALA A 108 -4.72 -8.73 -5.73
N VAL A 109 -5.58 -8.13 -4.90
CA VAL A 109 -6.22 -6.83 -5.20
C VAL A 109 -5.18 -5.74 -5.44
N ARG A 110 -4.13 -5.68 -4.61
CA ARG A 110 -3.01 -4.73 -4.79
C ARG A 110 -2.35 -4.91 -6.14
N ARG A 111 -2.06 -6.15 -6.55
CA ARG A 111 -1.40 -6.42 -7.83
C ARG A 111 -2.31 -6.08 -9.01
N ASP A 112 -3.58 -6.48 -8.96
CA ASP A 112 -4.55 -6.22 -10.03
C ASP A 112 -4.82 -4.72 -10.20
N LEU A 113 -4.98 -3.98 -9.09
CA LEU A 113 -5.19 -2.53 -9.09
C LEU A 113 -3.89 -1.73 -9.12
N ASN A 114 -2.73 -2.36 -9.22
CA ASN A 114 -1.42 -1.71 -9.19
C ASN A 114 -1.20 -0.76 -7.99
N ILE A 115 -1.71 -1.13 -6.81
CA ILE A 115 -1.55 -0.38 -5.56
C ILE A 115 -0.43 -1.04 -4.74
N PRO A 116 0.79 -0.48 -4.71
CA PRO A 116 1.89 -1.08 -3.95
C PRO A 116 1.59 -1.06 -2.44
N PRO A 117 2.12 -2.01 -1.66
CA PRO A 117 2.05 -1.92 -0.20
C PRO A 117 2.85 -0.70 0.31
N ILE A 118 2.42 -0.15 1.45
CA ILE A 118 3.06 1.01 2.09
C ILE A 118 4.53 0.72 2.35
N GLN A 119 4.85 -0.51 2.77
CA GLN A 119 6.23 -0.93 3.03
C GLN A 119 7.11 -0.87 1.78
N ALA A 120 6.62 -1.34 0.64
CA ALA A 120 7.34 -1.24 -0.63
C ALA A 120 7.53 0.21 -1.07
N THR A 121 6.48 1.02 -0.91
CA THR A 121 6.52 2.45 -1.24
C THR A 121 7.51 3.21 -0.35
N ALA A 122 7.59 2.85 0.93
CA ALA A 122 8.56 3.39 1.89
C ALA A 122 10.00 2.97 1.55
N ALA A 123 10.22 1.71 1.19
CA ALA A 123 11.54 1.22 0.77
C ALA A 123 12.04 1.98 -0.48
N GLY A 124 11.16 2.19 -1.46
CA GLY A 124 11.49 3.02 -2.64
C GLY A 124 11.77 4.49 -2.30
N ALA A 125 11.15 5.03 -1.25
CA ALA A 125 11.40 6.38 -0.75
C ALA A 125 12.80 6.48 -0.13
N GLN A 126 13.13 5.54 0.75
CA GLN A 126 14.45 5.44 1.39
C GLN A 126 15.56 5.23 0.39
N SER A 127 15.38 4.31 -0.57
CA SER A 127 16.37 4.06 -1.62
C SER A 127 16.66 5.33 -2.43
N ARG A 128 15.60 6.05 -2.84
CA ARG A 128 15.73 7.36 -3.51
C ARG A 128 16.44 8.39 -2.63
N ALA A 129 16.12 8.45 -1.34
CA ALA A 129 16.75 9.38 -0.40
C ALA A 129 18.26 9.12 -0.27
N LEU A 130 18.66 7.85 -0.20
CA LEU A 130 20.08 7.46 -0.15
C LEU A 130 20.84 7.88 -1.40
N THR A 131 20.22 7.82 -2.58
CA THR A 131 20.84 8.26 -3.84
C THR A 131 20.84 9.78 -3.98
N LYS A 132 19.74 10.45 -3.62
CA LYS A 132 19.53 11.88 -3.88
C LYS A 132 20.18 12.78 -2.82
N PHE A 133 20.03 12.47 -1.54
CA PHE A 133 20.45 13.41 -0.49
C PHE A 133 21.94 13.76 -0.52
N PRO A 134 22.87 12.84 -0.80
CA PRO A 134 24.30 13.17 -0.92
C PRO A 134 24.65 14.14 -2.05
N THR A 135 23.79 14.27 -3.08
CA THR A 135 24.04 15.12 -4.26
C THR A 135 23.47 16.53 -4.12
N LEU A 136 22.67 16.80 -3.08
CA LEU A 136 22.06 18.11 -2.87
C LEU A 136 23.03 19.07 -2.18
N ARG A 137 22.94 20.37 -2.46
CA ARG A 137 23.64 21.41 -1.68
C ARG A 137 22.87 21.72 -0.39
N THR A 138 22.85 20.77 0.55
CA THR A 138 22.15 20.92 1.84
C THR A 138 23.00 20.44 3.00
N GLU A 139 22.67 20.88 4.22
CA GLU A 139 23.29 20.40 5.46
C GLU A 139 23.19 18.88 5.62
N VAL A 140 22.08 18.29 5.16
CA VAL A 140 21.91 16.83 5.15
C VAL A 140 22.98 16.17 4.29
N ALA A 141 23.28 16.72 3.11
CA ALA A 141 24.34 16.17 2.26
C ALA A 141 25.72 16.27 2.93
N ARG A 142 26.02 17.39 3.58
CA ARG A 142 27.26 17.58 4.36
C ARG A 142 27.40 16.53 5.45
N ILE A 143 26.32 16.27 6.20
CA ILE A 143 26.28 15.24 7.27
C ILE A 143 26.42 13.82 6.69
N LEU A 144 25.79 13.53 5.55
CA LEU A 144 25.89 12.20 4.93
C LEU A 144 27.27 11.92 4.32
N ASN A 145 27.94 12.96 3.83
CA ASN A 145 29.27 12.87 3.20
C ASN A 145 30.42 12.93 4.21
N CYS A 146 30.19 13.34 5.47
CA CYS A 146 31.25 13.46 6.48
C CYS A 146 31.78 12.12 7.04
N GLY A 147 31.38 10.97 6.47
CA GLY A 147 31.96 9.64 6.71
C GLY A 147 31.67 8.99 8.08
N ARG A 148 31.24 9.76 9.09
CA ARG A 148 30.93 9.25 10.44
C ARG A 148 29.56 8.58 10.50
N THR A 149 29.49 7.27 10.24
CA THR A 149 28.22 6.54 10.28
C THR A 149 28.17 5.48 11.37
N ASN A 150 27.36 5.72 12.41
CA ASN A 150 26.98 4.70 13.39
C ASN A 150 25.78 3.89 12.87
N THR A 151 25.70 2.60 13.15
CA THR A 151 24.52 1.76 12.81
C THR A 151 23.22 2.30 13.41
N ARG A 152 23.29 3.05 14.51
CA ARG A 152 22.14 3.69 15.17
C ARG A 152 21.67 4.99 14.50
N CYS A 153 22.51 5.62 13.69
CA CYS A 153 22.17 6.84 12.96
C CYS A 153 21.21 6.55 11.79
N TRP A 154 20.60 7.60 11.25
CA TRP A 154 19.67 7.47 10.13
C TRP A 154 20.29 6.75 8.92
N LEU A 155 21.52 7.10 8.53
CA LEU A 155 22.19 6.52 7.37
C LEU A 155 22.48 5.02 7.56
N GLY A 156 22.97 4.63 8.74
CA GLY A 156 23.25 3.22 9.08
C GLY A 156 21.99 2.36 9.07
N LYS A 157 20.91 2.84 9.72
CA LYS A 157 19.61 2.15 9.74
C LYS A 157 19.01 2.04 8.34
N THR A 158 18.99 3.14 7.59
CA THR A 158 18.41 3.19 6.25
C THR A 158 19.14 2.25 5.30
N ARG A 159 20.49 2.23 5.32
CA ARG A 159 21.30 1.24 4.57
C ARG A 159 20.98 -0.20 4.98
N GLY A 160 20.83 -0.47 6.27
CA GLY A 160 20.44 -1.80 6.76
C GLY A 160 19.07 -2.25 6.27
N GLU A 161 18.09 -1.34 6.25
CA GLU A 161 16.73 -1.60 5.77
C GLU A 161 16.66 -1.78 4.25
N THR A 162 17.38 -0.95 3.48
CA THR A 162 17.38 -0.99 2.00
C THR A 162 18.26 -2.10 1.43
N LYS A 163 19.27 -2.59 2.15
CA LYS A 163 20.06 -3.79 1.74
C LYS A 163 19.16 -4.99 1.41
N LYS A 164 18.09 -5.17 2.19
CA LYS A 164 17.12 -6.27 2.02
C LYS A 164 15.98 -5.91 1.05
N ARG A 165 15.84 -4.64 0.65
CA ARG A 165 14.70 -4.08 -0.09
C ARG A 165 15.19 -2.91 -0.96
N ARG A 166 15.95 -3.20 -2.02
CA ARG A 166 16.73 -2.16 -2.73
C ARG A 166 15.85 -1.24 -3.54
N SER A 167 14.72 -1.75 -4.03
CA SER A 167 13.72 -0.99 -4.78
C SER A 167 12.31 -1.21 -4.26
N ARG A 168 11.39 -0.35 -4.70
CA ARG A 168 9.94 -0.53 -4.46
C ARG A 168 9.48 -1.90 -4.97
N ASP A 169 9.90 -2.27 -6.17
CA ASP A 169 9.36 -3.45 -6.86
C ASP A 169 9.92 -4.75 -6.26
N GLU A 170 11.20 -4.77 -5.87
CA GLU A 170 11.77 -5.87 -5.07
C GLU A 170 11.08 -6.01 -3.72
N ALA A 171 10.89 -4.90 -3.00
CA ALA A 171 10.22 -4.92 -1.71
C ALA A 171 8.77 -5.42 -1.82
N TRP A 172 8.10 -5.13 -2.94
CA TRP A 172 6.76 -5.64 -3.22
C TRP A 172 6.80 -7.16 -3.47
N ARG A 173 7.68 -7.64 -4.35
CA ARG A 173 7.85 -9.09 -4.62
C ARG A 173 8.13 -9.88 -3.35
N LEU A 174 9.04 -9.40 -2.50
CA LEU A 174 9.35 -10.05 -1.21
C LEU A 174 8.15 -10.18 -0.26
N LEU A 175 7.16 -9.28 -0.34
CA LEU A 175 5.93 -9.37 0.46
C LEU A 175 4.94 -10.36 -0.16
N GLU A 176 4.94 -10.45 -1.48
CA GLU A 176 4.13 -11.41 -2.23
C GLU A 176 4.61 -12.85 -2.07
N ASP A 177 5.93 -13.07 -2.02
CA ASP A 177 6.50 -14.41 -1.81
C ASP A 177 6.18 -14.96 -0.42
N LYS A 178 5.90 -14.06 0.54
CA LYS A 178 5.45 -14.42 1.90
C LYS A 178 3.96 -14.73 1.99
N GLU A 179 3.19 -14.37 0.97
CA GLU A 179 1.74 -14.57 0.94
C GLU A 179 1.44 -16.04 0.61
N LYS A 180 0.76 -16.74 1.53
CA LYS A 180 0.47 -18.18 1.40
C LYS A 180 -1.01 -18.49 1.19
N SER A 181 -1.88 -17.47 1.10
CA SER A 181 -3.33 -17.69 0.94
C SER A 181 -3.68 -18.45 -0.33
N LYS A 182 -4.67 -19.35 -0.25
CA LYS A 182 -5.20 -20.12 -1.40
C LYS A 182 -5.61 -19.21 -2.55
N ALA A 183 -6.22 -18.07 -2.24
CA ALA A 183 -6.63 -17.07 -3.22
C ALA A 183 -5.44 -16.46 -4.00
N TRP A 184 -4.31 -16.21 -3.34
CA TRP A 184 -3.10 -15.70 -4.00
C TRP A 184 -2.44 -16.77 -4.89
N LYS A 185 -2.37 -18.02 -4.42
CA LYS A 185 -1.88 -19.15 -5.23
C LYS A 185 -2.67 -19.29 -6.54
N ARG A 186 -4.01 -19.33 -6.43
CA ARG A 186 -4.90 -19.36 -7.59
C ARG A 186 -4.71 -18.16 -8.53
N TYR A 187 -4.51 -16.97 -7.96
CA TYR A 187 -4.27 -15.76 -8.76
C TYR A 187 -2.99 -15.89 -9.61
N LYS A 188 -1.94 -16.49 -9.05
CA LYS A 188 -0.69 -16.79 -9.76
C LYS A 188 -0.84 -17.92 -10.78
N GLU A 189 -1.47 -19.03 -10.40
CA GLU A 189 -1.75 -20.18 -11.29
C GLU A 189 -2.53 -19.75 -12.55
N LYS A 190 -3.55 -18.91 -12.38
CA LYS A 190 -4.36 -18.38 -13.49
C LYS A 190 -3.69 -17.21 -14.22
N ASN A 191 -2.45 -16.85 -13.87
CA ASN A 191 -1.67 -15.78 -14.50
C ASN A 191 -2.41 -14.43 -14.59
N PHE A 192 -3.28 -14.13 -13.61
CA PHE A 192 -4.08 -12.91 -13.65
C PHE A 192 -3.23 -11.63 -13.65
N GLU A 193 -2.03 -11.68 -13.06
CA GLU A 193 -1.06 -10.58 -13.13
C GLU A 193 -0.77 -10.09 -14.56
N LYS A 194 -0.70 -11.00 -15.55
CA LYS A 194 -0.42 -10.65 -16.94
C LYS A 194 -1.56 -9.84 -17.57
N THR A 195 -2.79 -10.05 -17.11
CA THR A 195 -3.99 -9.38 -17.61
C THR A 195 -4.42 -8.18 -16.74
N SER A 196 -3.73 -7.89 -15.64
CA SER A 196 -4.09 -6.79 -14.72
C SER A 196 -4.10 -5.41 -15.37
N LYS A 197 -3.16 -5.14 -16.31
CA LYS A 197 -3.14 -3.86 -17.05
C LYS A 197 -4.34 -3.73 -17.98
N LEU A 198 -4.63 -4.78 -18.75
CA LEU A 198 -5.81 -4.82 -19.63
C LEU A 198 -7.10 -4.66 -18.82
N PHE A 199 -7.23 -5.41 -17.72
CA PHE A 199 -8.35 -5.31 -16.80
C PHE A 199 -8.59 -3.86 -16.33
N ARG A 200 -7.55 -3.18 -15.83
CA ARG A 200 -7.66 -1.78 -15.39
C ARG A 200 -8.10 -0.85 -16.52
N ASN A 201 -7.52 -1.00 -17.71
CA ASN A 201 -7.89 -0.21 -18.88
C ASN A 201 -9.37 -0.40 -19.25
N LEU A 202 -9.85 -1.64 -19.31
CA LEU A 202 -11.25 -1.94 -19.61
C LEU A 202 -12.19 -1.34 -18.57
N THR A 203 -11.82 -1.40 -17.28
CA THR A 203 -12.67 -0.80 -16.23
C THR A 203 -12.76 0.72 -16.30
N ALA A 204 -11.79 1.37 -16.93
CA ALA A 204 -11.77 2.82 -17.15
C ALA A 204 -12.57 3.22 -18.40
N LEU A 205 -12.46 2.43 -19.49
CA LEU A 205 -13.17 2.68 -20.75
C LEU A 205 -14.66 2.36 -20.64
N GLU A 206 -14.99 1.20 -20.08
CA GLU A 206 -16.37 0.73 -19.96
C GLU A 206 -16.99 1.16 -18.62
N SER A 207 -17.20 2.48 -18.51
CA SER A 207 -17.70 3.12 -17.29
C SER A 207 -19.13 2.73 -16.91
N THR A 208 -19.90 2.13 -17.82
CA THR A 208 -21.31 1.71 -17.59
C THR A 208 -21.42 0.39 -16.82
N LEU A 209 -20.42 -0.50 -16.91
CA LEU A 209 -20.45 -1.86 -16.36
C LEU A 209 -19.83 -2.00 -14.96
N GLN A 210 -19.83 -0.96 -14.13
CA GLN A 210 -19.03 -0.93 -12.89
C GLN A 210 -19.38 -1.99 -11.85
N LYS A 211 -20.66 -2.35 -11.75
CA LYS A 211 -21.08 -3.46 -10.88
C LYS A 211 -20.45 -4.78 -11.35
N GLY A 212 -20.45 -5.03 -12.66
CA GLY A 212 -19.80 -6.17 -13.28
C GLY A 212 -18.30 -6.16 -13.08
N TRP A 213 -17.62 -5.02 -13.32
CA TRP A 213 -16.17 -4.91 -13.12
C TRP A 213 -15.73 -5.16 -11.68
N LYS A 214 -16.53 -4.72 -10.69
CA LYS A 214 -16.29 -5.07 -9.28
C LYS A 214 -16.41 -6.58 -9.05
N ALA A 215 -17.44 -7.22 -9.60
CA ALA A 215 -17.59 -8.67 -9.52
C ALA A 215 -16.41 -9.40 -10.18
N VAL A 216 -15.94 -8.94 -11.35
CA VAL A 216 -14.76 -9.51 -12.02
C VAL A 216 -13.51 -9.35 -11.15
N LEU A 217 -13.27 -8.19 -10.52
CA LEU A 217 -12.17 -8.01 -9.55
C LEU A 217 -12.26 -9.04 -8.42
N GLN A 218 -13.46 -9.20 -7.83
CA GLN A 218 -13.72 -10.15 -6.76
C GLN A 218 -13.42 -11.59 -7.18
N ILE A 219 -13.91 -11.97 -8.37
CA ILE A 219 -13.67 -13.29 -8.97
C ILE A 219 -12.19 -13.55 -9.13
N ARG A 220 -11.43 -12.61 -9.71
CA ARG A 220 -9.98 -12.72 -9.92
C ARG A 220 -9.22 -12.86 -8.60
N THR A 221 -9.62 -12.10 -7.59
CA THR A 221 -8.85 -11.93 -6.34
C THR A 221 -9.26 -12.86 -5.18
N GLY A 222 -10.22 -13.76 -5.37
CA GLY A 222 -10.51 -14.83 -4.39
C GLY A 222 -11.95 -14.87 -3.87
N HIS A 223 -12.72 -13.81 -4.13
CA HIS A 223 -14.14 -13.73 -3.80
C HIS A 223 -14.96 -14.28 -4.97
N LEU A 224 -14.78 -15.57 -5.22
CA LEU A 224 -15.59 -16.34 -6.15
C LEU A 224 -16.40 -17.34 -5.33
N TRP A 225 -17.71 -17.15 -5.32
CA TRP A 225 -18.67 -18.24 -5.15
C TRP A 225 -18.74 -18.92 -6.51
N THR A 226 -17.80 -19.82 -6.80
CA THR A 226 -18.00 -20.72 -7.94
C THR A 226 -19.24 -21.55 -7.65
N CYS A 227 -19.93 -21.99 -8.70
CA CYS A 227 -20.94 -23.04 -8.59
C CYS A 227 -20.42 -24.21 -7.74
N GLU A 228 -19.18 -24.65 -8.00
CA GLU A 228 -18.44 -25.62 -7.16
C GLU A 228 -18.33 -25.22 -5.67
N ARG A 229 -18.02 -23.96 -5.35
CA ARG A 229 -17.88 -23.51 -3.95
C ARG A 229 -19.23 -23.33 -3.27
N ALA A 230 -20.26 -22.96 -4.02
CA ALA A 230 -21.64 -22.91 -3.54
C ALA A 230 -22.17 -24.31 -3.25
N ALA A 231 -21.89 -25.27 -4.15
CA ALA A 231 -22.18 -26.68 -3.99
C ALA A 231 -21.44 -27.30 -2.79
N ARG A 232 -20.12 -27.05 -2.64
CA ARG A 232 -19.35 -27.47 -1.45
C ARG A 232 -19.88 -26.91 -0.13
N ARG A 233 -20.71 -25.87 -0.16
CA ARG A 233 -21.31 -25.25 1.02
C ARG A 233 -22.80 -25.58 1.17
N GLY A 234 -23.36 -26.45 0.32
CA GLY A 234 -24.78 -26.84 0.33
C GLY A 234 -25.74 -25.72 -0.09
N VAL A 235 -25.24 -24.67 -0.75
CA VAL A 235 -26.06 -23.53 -1.21
C VAL A 235 -26.55 -23.71 -2.64
N ALA A 236 -25.88 -24.58 -3.41
CA ALA A 236 -26.24 -24.90 -4.80
C ALA A 236 -26.16 -26.41 -5.02
N ASP A 237 -26.68 -26.87 -6.16
CA ASP A 237 -26.70 -28.28 -6.54
C ASP A 237 -25.29 -28.91 -6.53
N GLU A 238 -25.17 -30.10 -5.94
CA GLU A 238 -23.93 -30.89 -5.87
C GLU A 238 -23.35 -31.22 -7.24
N ASN A 239 -24.19 -31.31 -8.28
CA ASN A 239 -23.75 -31.51 -9.67
C ASN A 239 -22.73 -30.45 -10.12
N LEU A 240 -22.79 -29.25 -9.53
CA LEU A 240 -21.88 -28.14 -9.85
C LEU A 240 -20.47 -28.30 -9.27
N LEU A 241 -20.20 -29.37 -8.49
CA LEU A 241 -18.86 -29.75 -8.04
C LEU A 241 -18.00 -30.29 -9.18
N THR A 242 -18.62 -31.00 -10.11
CA THR A 242 -17.98 -31.73 -11.20
C THR A 242 -18.24 -31.07 -12.54
N VAL A 243 -19.34 -30.33 -12.67
CA VAL A 243 -19.81 -29.74 -13.93
C VAL A 243 -19.79 -28.22 -13.86
N CYS A 244 -19.21 -27.58 -14.87
CA CYS A 244 -19.29 -26.12 -15.03
C CYS A 244 -20.47 -25.78 -15.96
N PRO A 245 -21.52 -25.09 -15.46
CA PRO A 245 -22.72 -24.77 -16.25
C PRO A 245 -22.45 -23.78 -17.39
N CYS A 246 -21.27 -23.16 -17.43
CA CYS A 246 -20.84 -22.33 -18.55
C CYS A 246 -20.05 -23.10 -19.62
N CYS A 247 -19.56 -24.31 -19.29
CA CYS A 247 -18.77 -25.15 -20.19
C CYS A 247 -19.59 -26.30 -20.78
N GLU A 248 -20.69 -26.70 -20.13
CA GLU A 248 -21.76 -27.47 -20.78
C GLU A 248 -22.57 -26.52 -21.66
N LYS A 249 -22.23 -26.50 -22.94
CA LYS A 249 -23.14 -26.15 -24.03
C LYS A 249 -23.18 -27.33 -24.99
#